data_AF-A0A345GXU6-F1
#
_entry.id   AF-A0A345GXU6-F1
#
_cell.length_a   1.000
_cell.length_b   1.000
_cell.length_c   1.000
_cell.angle_alpha   90.00
_cell.angle_beta   90.00
_cell.angle_gamma   90.00
#
_symmetry.space_group_name_H-M   'P 1'
#
loop_
_entity.id
_entity.type
_entity.pdbx_description
1 polymer ?
#
loop_
_entity_poly.entity_id
_entity_poly.type
_entity_poly.pdbx_seq_one_letter_code
_entity_poly.pdbx_strand_id
1 'polypeptide(L)'
;MLSFFVLSCASDDELVSITEENSISFHLNGVAYFITEYDVGIDPTDSNMRMIEAVFDNDTKKISFFVIVEETNEIERFVLEEHGVSWISEFGLGYRDTSITTHTDSKMEGTFNIIMEDRNGQPLHIFINGVINIGF
;
A
#
# COMPACT_ATOMS: atom_id res chain seq x y z
N MET A 1 20.85 -49.62 31.69
CA MET A 1 21.32 -48.59 30.76
C MET A 1 20.09 -47.95 30.14
N LEU A 2 19.73 -46.74 30.57
CA LEU A 2 18.62 -45.97 30.00
C LEU A 2 19.24 -44.91 29.08
N SER A 3 19.06 -45.05 27.76
CA SER A 3 19.46 -44.03 26.79
C SER A 3 18.49 -42.86 26.82
N PHE A 4 18.99 -41.66 27.07
CA PHE A 4 18.27 -40.42 26.85
C PHE A 4 18.34 -40.06 25.36
N PHE A 5 17.18 -40.06 24.69
CA PHE A 5 17.03 -39.46 23.38
C PHE A 5 17.08 -37.94 23.55
N VAL A 6 18.13 -37.31 23.02
CA VAL A 6 18.17 -35.85 22.87
C VAL A 6 17.31 -35.53 21.66
N LEU A 7 16.08 -35.07 21.89
CA LEU A 7 15.28 -34.42 20.87
C LEU A 7 15.94 -33.07 20.56
N SER A 8 16.78 -33.07 19.54
CA SER A 8 17.20 -31.86 18.83
C SER A 8 15.95 -31.24 18.23
N CYS A 9 15.35 -30.25 18.91
CA CYS A 9 14.52 -29.26 18.22
C CYS A 9 15.46 -28.52 17.27
N ALA A 10 15.43 -28.90 15.98
CA ALA A 10 15.92 -28.03 14.94
C ALA A 10 15.10 -26.74 15.06
N SER A 11 15.76 -25.64 15.45
CA SER A 11 15.17 -24.32 15.35
C SER A 11 15.05 -24.02 13.87
N ASP A 12 13.88 -24.30 13.31
CA ASP A 12 13.48 -23.83 11.99
C ASP A 12 13.01 -22.38 12.14
N ASP A 13 13.91 -21.53 12.65
CA ASP A 13 13.82 -20.10 12.46
C ASP A 13 14.55 -19.81 11.16
N GLU A 14 13.98 -20.28 10.04
CA GLU A 14 14.18 -19.57 8.79
C GLU A 14 13.59 -18.18 9.04
N LEU A 15 14.46 -17.25 9.45
CA LEU A 15 14.28 -15.85 9.16
C LEU A 15 14.18 -15.76 7.64
N VAL A 16 12.95 -15.93 7.14
CA VAL A 16 12.57 -15.46 5.82
C VAL A 16 12.90 -13.98 5.88
N SER A 17 14.08 -13.65 5.37
CA SER A 17 14.42 -12.31 4.98
C SER A 17 13.34 -11.96 3.98
N ILE A 18 12.30 -11.27 4.45
CA ILE A 18 11.38 -10.55 3.60
C ILE A 18 12.30 -9.57 2.90
N THR A 19 12.78 -9.94 1.71
CA THR A 19 13.42 -9.00 0.82
C THR A 19 12.49 -7.81 0.78
N GLU A 20 13.02 -6.61 0.99
CA GLU A 20 12.28 -5.36 0.83
C GLU A 20 11.89 -5.20 -0.65
N GLU A 21 11.11 -6.13 -1.17
CA GLU A 21 10.52 -6.06 -2.48
C GLU A 21 9.47 -4.97 -2.38
N ASN A 22 9.77 -3.89 -3.08
CA ASN A 22 8.85 -2.80 -3.40
C ASN A 22 7.48 -3.41 -3.73
N SER A 23 6.56 -3.33 -2.78
CA SER A 23 5.28 -4.02 -2.87
C SER A 23 4.22 -3.28 -2.08
N ILE A 24 2.99 -3.36 -2.60
CA ILE A 24 1.81 -2.75 -2.02
C ILE A 24 0.92 -3.90 -1.58
N SER A 25 0.83 -4.11 -0.26
CA SER A 25 -0.12 -5.07 0.31
C SER A 25 -1.33 -4.31 0.83
N PHE A 26 -2.54 -4.75 0.47
CA PHE A 26 -3.76 -4.11 0.95
C PHE A 26 -4.95 -5.04 1.04
N HIS A 27 -5.97 -4.62 1.80
CA HIS A 27 -7.27 -5.27 1.83
C HIS A 27 -8.32 -4.38 1.18
N LEU A 28 -9.16 -4.95 0.33
CA LEU A 28 -10.30 -4.28 -0.29
C LEU A 28 -11.54 -5.15 -0.08
N ASN A 29 -12.52 -4.64 0.68
CA ASN A 29 -13.73 -5.37 1.06
C ASN A 29 -13.46 -6.76 1.66
N GLY A 30 -12.38 -6.89 2.43
CA GLY A 30 -11.97 -8.14 3.09
C GLY A 30 -11.18 -9.11 2.20
N VAL A 31 -10.94 -8.78 0.93
CA VAL A 31 -10.05 -9.54 0.04
C VAL A 31 -8.65 -8.95 0.12
N ALA A 32 -7.66 -9.81 0.39
CA ALA A 32 -6.25 -9.41 0.43
C ALA A 32 -5.64 -9.39 -0.97
N TYR A 33 -4.90 -8.32 -1.27
CA TYR A 33 -4.17 -8.11 -2.51
C TYR A 33 -2.70 -7.83 -2.19
N PHE A 34 -1.83 -8.28 -3.09
CA PHE A 34 -0.40 -8.05 -3.05
C PHE A 34 0.09 -7.70 -4.45
N ILE A 35 0.63 -6.51 -4.61
CA ILE A 35 1.09 -5.99 -5.89
C ILE A 35 2.59 -5.75 -5.84
N THR A 36 3.31 -6.28 -6.83
CA THR A 36 4.76 -6.08 -7.02
C THR A 36 5.07 -5.22 -8.23
N GLU A 37 4.11 -4.99 -9.12
CA GLU A 37 4.26 -4.19 -10.34
C GLU A 37 3.34 -2.96 -10.26
N TYR A 38 3.94 -1.77 -10.30
CA TYR A 38 3.25 -0.49 -10.30
C TYR A 38 4.11 0.55 -10.99
N ASP A 39 3.47 1.56 -11.56
CA ASP A 39 4.13 2.68 -12.22
C ASP A 39 4.29 3.84 -11.24
N VAL A 40 5.43 4.51 -11.31
CA VAL A 40 5.70 5.76 -10.58
C VAL A 40 5.89 6.87 -11.60
N GLY A 41 5.12 7.94 -11.45
CA GLY A 41 5.13 9.11 -12.33
C GLY A 41 5.15 10.42 -11.55
N ILE A 42 5.34 11.51 -12.28
CA ILE A 42 5.12 12.87 -11.77
C ILE A 42 3.69 13.26 -12.12
N ASP A 43 2.94 13.82 -11.17
CA ASP A 43 1.61 14.34 -11.44
C ASP A 43 1.70 15.48 -12.47
N PRO A 44 0.86 15.49 -13.53
CA PRO A 44 0.95 16.50 -14.59
C PRO A 44 0.48 17.90 -14.14
N THR A 45 -0.21 18.00 -13.01
CA THR A 45 -0.74 19.24 -12.43
C THR A 45 0.16 19.80 -11.32
N ASP A 46 0.96 18.96 -10.66
CA ASP A 46 1.95 19.36 -9.65
C ASP A 46 3.25 18.53 -9.73
N SER A 47 4.36 19.17 -10.05
CA SER A 47 5.68 18.51 -10.16
C SER A 47 6.24 17.99 -8.84
N ASN A 48 5.74 18.50 -7.71
CA ASN A 48 6.13 18.04 -6.37
C ASN A 48 5.36 16.80 -5.93
N MET A 49 4.33 16.42 -6.69
CA MET A 49 3.50 15.27 -6.40
C MET A 49 3.92 14.07 -7.24
N ARG A 50 4.07 12.92 -6.59
CA ARG A 50 4.29 11.62 -7.22
C ARG A 50 2.98 10.89 -7.36
N MET A 51 2.74 10.34 -8.53
CA MET A 51 1.61 9.48 -8.81
C MET A 51 2.12 8.03 -8.85
N ILE A 52 1.60 7.18 -7.98
CA ILE A 52 1.89 5.74 -7.98
C ILE A 52 0.62 5.06 -8.45
N GLU A 53 0.68 4.28 -9.54
CA GLU A 53 -0.48 3.62 -10.14
C GLU A 53 -0.25 2.12 -10.25
N ALA A 54 -1.24 1.34 -9.84
CA ALA A 54 -1.18 -0.10 -9.92
C ALA A 54 -2.49 -0.68 -10.43
N VAL A 55 -2.40 -1.53 -11.44
CA VAL A 55 -3.52 -2.30 -12.00
C VAL A 55 -3.50 -3.70 -11.41
N PHE A 56 -4.66 -4.22 -11.03
CA PHE A 56 -4.78 -5.52 -10.37
C PHE A 56 -6.10 -6.21 -10.70
N ASP A 57 -6.24 -7.46 -10.23
CA ASP A 57 -7.43 -8.28 -10.46
C ASP A 57 -7.72 -8.49 -11.96
N ASN A 58 -6.72 -8.98 -12.72
CA ASN A 58 -6.78 -9.22 -14.17
C ASN A 58 -7.17 -7.96 -14.97
N ASP A 59 -6.55 -6.84 -14.66
CA ASP A 59 -6.76 -5.55 -15.33
C ASP A 59 -8.17 -4.95 -15.20
N THR A 60 -8.94 -5.41 -14.20
CA THR A 60 -10.31 -4.91 -13.96
C THR A 60 -10.38 -3.79 -12.91
N LYS A 61 -9.31 -3.63 -12.13
CA LYS A 61 -9.23 -2.67 -11.03
C LYS A 61 -7.91 -1.91 -11.04
N LYS A 62 -7.94 -0.70 -10.49
CA LYS A 62 -6.79 0.19 -10.40
C LYS A 62 -6.77 0.95 -9.08
N ILE A 63 -5.60 1.08 -8.48
CA ILE A 63 -5.37 2.01 -7.38
C ILE A 63 -4.37 3.08 -7.82
N SER A 64 -4.58 4.31 -7.38
CA SER A 64 -3.65 5.41 -7.58
C SER A 64 -3.40 6.17 -6.28
N PHE A 65 -2.14 6.42 -5.96
CA PHE A 65 -1.69 7.23 -4.84
C PHE A 65 -1.09 8.51 -5.36
N PHE A 66 -1.38 9.61 -4.69
CA PHE A 66 -0.79 10.91 -4.97
C PHE A 66 -0.05 11.35 -3.72
N VAL A 67 1.28 11.36 -3.80
CA VAL A 67 2.18 11.59 -2.67
C VAL A 67 2.88 12.93 -2.88
N ILE A 68 2.69 13.87 -1.96
CA ILE A 68 3.52 15.07 -1.87
C ILE A 68 4.88 14.64 -1.32
N VAL A 69 5.96 14.89 -2.07
CA VAL A 69 7.31 14.55 -1.64
C VAL A 69 7.90 15.74 -0.89
N GLU A 70 7.95 15.63 0.43
CA GLU A 70 8.44 16.66 1.36
C GLU A 70 9.15 15.99 2.56
N GLU A 71 9.45 16.74 3.62
CA GLU A 71 10.17 16.23 4.79
C GLU A 71 9.52 14.99 5.43
N THR A 72 8.20 14.82 5.38
CA THR A 72 7.52 13.64 5.93
C THR A 72 6.94 12.69 4.88
N ASN A 73 6.88 13.11 3.62
CA ASN A 73 5.94 12.62 2.60
C ASN A 73 4.48 12.64 3.09
N GLU A 74 3.53 12.92 2.21
CA GLU A 74 2.10 12.90 2.56
C GLU A 74 1.28 12.34 1.41
N ILE A 75 0.33 11.45 1.71
CA ILE A 75 -0.65 11.02 0.70
C ILE A 75 -1.75 12.08 0.62
N GLU A 76 -1.71 12.90 -0.42
CA GLU A 76 -2.72 13.93 -0.67
C GLU A 76 -4.03 13.31 -1.16
N ARG A 77 -3.95 12.37 -2.10
CA ARG A 77 -5.11 11.75 -2.73
C ARG A 77 -4.92 10.25 -2.92
N PHE A 78 -6.02 9.52 -2.77
CA PHE A 78 -6.14 8.11 -3.12
C PHE A 78 -7.32 7.91 -4.06
N VAL A 79 -7.13 7.09 -5.10
CA VAL A 79 -8.16 6.73 -6.06
C VAL A 79 -8.25 5.21 -6.17
N LEU A 80 -9.46 4.68 -6.07
CA LEU A 80 -9.79 3.31 -6.48
C LEU A 80 -10.65 3.39 -7.74
N GLU A 81 -10.33 2.61 -8.75
CA GLU A 81 -11.18 2.38 -9.91
C GLU A 81 -11.55 0.90 -10.02
N GLU A 82 -12.83 0.60 -10.15
CA GLU A 82 -13.32 -0.74 -10.46
C GLU A 82 -14.35 -0.65 -11.58
N HIS A 83 -14.14 -1.40 -12.67
CA HIS A 83 -15.09 -1.46 -13.79
C HIS A 83 -15.50 -0.08 -14.34
N GLY A 84 -14.56 0.89 -14.37
CA GLY A 84 -14.81 2.27 -14.84
C GLY A 84 -15.56 3.16 -13.84
N VAL A 85 -15.71 2.73 -12.59
CA VAL A 85 -16.21 3.54 -11.48
C VAL A 85 -15.04 3.97 -10.62
N SER A 86 -14.87 5.27 -10.42
CA SER A 86 -13.82 5.82 -9.56
C SER A 86 -14.37 6.30 -8.21
N TRP A 87 -13.68 5.94 -7.14
CA TRP A 87 -13.84 6.46 -5.79
C TRP A 87 -12.58 7.21 -5.40
N ILE A 88 -12.74 8.37 -4.75
CA ILE A 88 -11.65 9.28 -4.43
C ILE A 88 -11.71 9.59 -2.94
N SER A 89 -10.56 9.50 -2.26
CA SER A 89 -10.35 10.13 -0.97
C SER A 89 -9.33 11.26 -1.15
N GLU A 90 -9.76 12.49 -0.87
CA GLU A 90 -8.93 13.70 -0.92
C GLU A 90 -9.18 14.58 0.31
N PHE A 91 -8.42 15.67 0.50
CA PHE A 91 -8.56 16.51 1.68
C PHE A 91 -9.99 17.09 1.76
N GLY A 92 -10.74 16.75 2.81
CA GLY A 92 -12.15 17.11 2.96
C GLY A 92 -13.17 16.07 2.46
N LEU A 93 -12.74 14.94 1.89
CA LEU A 93 -13.58 13.81 1.46
C LEU A 93 -13.02 12.46 1.94
N GLY A 94 -13.80 11.77 2.78
CA GLY A 94 -13.43 10.47 3.38
C GLY A 94 -12.62 10.62 4.68
N TYR A 95 -12.32 9.48 5.33
CA TYR A 95 -11.47 9.41 6.51
C TYR A 95 -10.15 8.72 6.16
N ARG A 96 -9.03 9.36 6.51
CA ARG A 96 -7.69 8.81 6.31
C ARG A 96 -6.90 8.91 7.60
N ASP A 97 -6.26 7.81 7.96
CA ASP A 97 -5.28 7.71 9.03
C ASP A 97 -4.01 7.10 8.46
N THR A 98 -2.92 7.87 8.52
CA THR A 98 -1.65 7.53 7.88
C THR A 98 -0.54 7.55 8.91
N SER A 99 0.22 6.46 8.99
CA SER A 99 1.39 6.35 9.84
C SER A 99 2.58 5.95 8.98
N ILE A 100 3.43 6.94 8.66
CA ILE A 100 4.67 6.75 7.92
C ILE A 100 5.79 6.48 8.92
N THR A 101 6.47 5.34 8.76
CA THR A 101 7.55 4.90 9.64
C THR A 101 8.93 5.25 9.06
N THR A 102 9.06 5.23 7.72
CA THR A 102 10.27 5.61 6.99
C THR A 102 9.91 6.45 5.78
N HIS A 103 10.63 7.56 5.56
CA HIS A 103 10.49 8.36 4.34
C HIS A 103 11.85 8.84 3.82
N THR A 104 11.96 8.91 2.49
CA THR A 104 13.05 9.51 1.72
C THR A 104 12.45 10.11 0.45
N ASP A 105 13.26 10.83 -0.32
CA ASP A 105 12.87 11.37 -1.63
C ASP A 105 12.49 10.26 -2.65
N SER A 106 12.84 9.00 -2.37
CA SER A 106 12.65 7.86 -3.27
C SER A 106 11.83 6.70 -2.69
N LYS A 107 11.50 6.72 -1.40
CA LYS A 107 10.82 5.59 -0.72
C LYS A 107 9.98 6.10 0.43
N MET A 108 8.80 5.51 0.60
CA MET A 108 7.90 5.69 1.72
C MET A 108 7.50 4.33 2.27
N GLU A 109 7.59 4.15 3.57
CA GLU A 109 7.15 2.96 4.29
C GLU A 109 6.15 3.38 5.36
N GLY A 110 5.04 2.64 5.45
CA GLY A 110 4.05 2.94 6.46
C GLY A 110 2.77 2.14 6.31
N THR A 111 1.80 2.53 7.14
CA THR A 111 0.42 2.03 7.10
C THR A 111 -0.52 3.16 6.74
N PHE A 112 -1.50 2.85 5.90
CA PHE A 112 -2.50 3.80 5.42
C PHE A 112 -3.87 3.15 5.56
N ASN A 113 -4.72 3.73 6.39
CA ASN A 113 -6.10 3.32 6.56
C ASN A 113 -6.99 4.37 5.90
N ILE A 114 -7.69 3.96 4.86
CA ILE A 114 -8.50 4.83 4.00
C ILE A 114 -9.93 4.31 4.04
N ILE A 115 -10.88 5.19 4.35
CA ILE A 115 -12.31 4.91 4.32
C ILE A 115 -12.96 5.87 3.34
N MET A 116 -13.55 5.30 2.29
CA MET A 116 -14.34 6.00 1.28
C MET A 116 -15.81 5.55 1.37
N GLU A 117 -16.74 6.27 0.74
CA GLU A 117 -18.13 5.82 0.58
C GLU A 117 -18.35 5.29 -0.84
N ASP A 118 -19.00 4.13 -0.97
CA ASP A 118 -19.43 3.61 -2.26
C ASP A 118 -20.67 4.35 -2.79
N ARG A 119 -21.16 3.96 -3.97
CA ARG A 119 -22.35 4.58 -4.59
C ARG A 119 -23.65 4.38 -3.79
N ASN A 120 -23.65 3.45 -2.84
CA ASN A 120 -24.77 3.13 -1.95
C ASN A 120 -24.58 3.73 -0.55
N GLY A 121 -23.55 4.56 -0.33
CA GLY A 121 -23.20 5.12 0.98
C GLY A 121 -22.64 4.08 1.96
N GLN A 122 -22.18 2.92 1.47
CA GLN A 122 -21.49 1.92 2.29
C GLN A 122 -20.00 2.24 2.35
N PRO A 123 -19.34 2.03 3.51
CA PRO A 123 -17.92 2.32 3.63
C PRO A 123 -17.08 1.29 2.87
N LEU A 124 -16.17 1.78 2.04
CA LEU A 124 -15.08 1.04 1.42
C LEU A 124 -13.83 1.25 2.28
N HIS A 125 -13.41 0.19 2.95
CA HIS A 125 -12.21 0.19 3.78
C HIS A 125 -11.03 -0.34 2.98
N ILE A 126 -9.96 0.46 2.94
CA ILE A 126 -8.71 0.10 2.30
C ILE A 126 -7.60 0.30 3.34
N PHE A 127 -6.95 -0.80 3.70
CA PHE A 127 -5.77 -0.77 4.54
C PHE A 127 -4.56 -1.15 3.70
N ILE A 128 -3.60 -0.25 3.58
CA ILE A 128 -2.34 -0.47 2.86
C ILE A 128 -1.22 -0.53 3.89
N ASN A 129 -0.37 -1.54 3.77
CA ASN A 129 0.86 -1.66 4.52
C ASN A 129 1.96 -2.03 3.55
N GLY A 130 3.06 -1.29 3.55
CA GLY A 130 4.18 -1.67 2.71
C GLY A 130 5.22 -0.59 2.50
N VAL A 131 6.20 -0.97 1.68
CA VAL A 131 7.27 -0.15 1.18
C VAL A 131 6.90 0.26 -0.25
N ILE A 132 6.60 1.54 -0.42
CA ILE A 132 6.24 2.15 -1.69
C ILE A 132 7.44 2.92 -2.21
N ASN A 133 7.94 2.54 -3.37
CA ASN A 133 8.92 3.32 -4.10
C ASN A 133 8.20 4.53 -4.72
N ILE A 134 8.76 5.71 -4.47
CA ILE A 134 8.26 6.99 -5.01
C ILE A 134 9.32 7.73 -5.82
N GLY A 135 10.49 7.10 -5.97
CA GLY A 135 11.62 7.57 -6.76
C GLY A 135 11.43 7.24 -8.25
N PHE A 136 12.15 7.99 -9.08
CA PHE A 136 12.15 7.87 -10.54
C PHE A 136 13.54 7.45 -11.03
#